data_AF-A0A351T4M7-F1
#
_entry.id   AF-A0A351T4M7-F1
#
_cell.length_a   1.000
_cell.length_b   1.000
_cell.length_c   1.000
_cell.angle_alpha   90.00
_cell.angle_beta   90.00
_cell.angle_gamma   90.00
#
_symmetry.space_group_name_H-M   'P 1'
#
loop_
_entity.id
_entity.type
_entity.pdbx_description
1 polymer ?
#
loop_
_entity_poly.entity_id
_entity_poly.type
_entity_poly.pdbx_seq_one_letter_code
_entity_poly.pdbx_strand_id
1 'polypeptide(L)' 'MASQEQQKYDVVIVGAGMAGMYMLHKLRGQGMRAIVIEAGSDVGGTW' A
#
# COMPACT_ATOMS: atom_id res chain seq x y z
N MET A 1 6.13 10.40 25.09
CA MET A 1 5.75 10.92 23.76
C MET A 1 6.29 9.94 22.74
N ALA A 2 5.43 9.26 21.98
CA ALA A 2 5.90 8.28 20.99
C ALA A 2 6.67 9.02 19.88
N SER A 3 7.89 8.60 19.62
CA SER A 3 8.68 9.06 18.48
C SER A 3 8.01 8.59 17.19
N GLN A 4 7.57 9.52 16.35
CA GLN A 4 7.06 9.21 15.03
C GLN A 4 8.23 8.81 14.13
N GLU A 5 8.48 7.52 13.98
CA GLU A 5 9.43 7.03 12.99
C GLU A 5 8.87 7.26 11.58
N GLN A 6 9.57 8.09 10.80
CA GLN A 6 9.19 8.38 9.44
C GLN A 6 9.48 7.16 8.55
N GLN A 7 8.48 6.29 8.38
CA GLN A 7 8.61 5.13 7.49
C GLN A 7 8.89 5.59 6.07
N LYS A 8 10.09 5.27 5.58
CA LYS A 8 10.46 5.50 4.19
C LYS A 8 9.82 4.40 3.33
N TYR A 9 9.02 4.81 2.35
CA TYR A 9 8.49 3.94 1.31
C TYR A 9 9.07 4.37 -0.03
N ASP A 10 9.30 3.39 -0.89
CA ASP A 10 9.79 3.65 -2.25
C ASP A 10 8.60 3.91 -3.19
N VAL A 11 7.43 3.33 -2.88
CA VAL A 11 6.18 3.52 -3.63
C VAL A 11 4.99 3.61 -2.68
N VAL A 12 4.08 4.55 -2.96
CA VAL A 12 2.76 4.66 -2.31
C VAL A 12 1.69 4.45 -3.37
N ILE A 13 0.77 3.53 -3.12
CA ILE A 13 -0.35 3.18 -3.98
C ILE A 13 -1.63 3.71 -3.35
N VAL A 14 -2.46 4.41 -4.12
CA VAL A 14 -3.77 4.92 -3.66
C VAL A 14 -4.87 4.08 -4.29
N GLY A 15 -5.68 3.44 -3.44
CA GLY A 15 -6.73 2.49 -3.81
C GLY A 15 -6.27 1.03 -3.62
N ALA A 16 -6.90 0.30 -2.70
CA ALA A 16 -6.69 -1.12 -2.43
C ALA A 16 -7.73 -2.02 -3.14
N GLY A 17 -8.16 -1.63 -4.33
CA GLY A 17 -8.88 -2.52 -5.24
C GLY A 17 -7.97 -3.59 -5.85
N MET A 18 -8.54 -4.46 -6.69
CA MET A 18 -7.81 -5.55 -7.37
C MET A 18 -6.49 -5.12 -8.01
N ALA A 19 -6.49 -4.01 -8.75
CA ALA A 19 -5.29 -3.49 -9.41
C ALA A 19 -4.23 -2.99 -8.41
N GLY A 20 -4.65 -2.28 -7.36
CA GLY A 20 -3.75 -1.76 -6.33
C GLY A 20 -3.10 -2.88 -5.52
N MET A 21 -3.89 -3.89 -5.15
CA MET A 21 -3.39 -5.08 -4.43
C MET A 21 -2.44 -5.92 -5.30
N TYR A 22 -2.74 -6.09 -6.58
CA TYR A 22 -1.84 -6.77 -7.51
C TYR A 22 -0.52 -6.00 -7.70
N MET A 23 -0.59 -4.68 -7.82
CA MET A 23 0.61 -3.83 -7.92
C MET A 23 1.44 -3.90 -6.65
N LEU A 24 0.81 -3.86 -5.46
CA LEU A 24 1.49 -4.05 -4.19
C LEU A 24 2.23 -5.38 -4.14
N HIS A 25 1.57 -6.47 -4.54
CA HIS A 25 2.16 -7.80 -4.59
C HIS A 25 3.39 -7.84 -5.51
N LYS A 26 3.29 -7.30 -6.73
CA LYS A 26 4.41 -7.24 -7.67
C LYS A 26 5.59 -6.43 -7.15
N LEU A 27 5.35 -5.22 -6.64
CA LEU A 27 6.41 -4.32 -6.20
C LEU A 27 7.15 -4.91 -4.97
N ARG A 28 6.42 -5.54 -4.06
CA ARG A 28 7.04 -6.28 -2.93
C ARG A 28 7.86 -7.48 -3.42
N GLY A 29 7.38 -8.20 -4.43
CA GLY A 29 8.14 -9.28 -5.08
C GLY A 29 9.44 -8.79 -5.76
N GLN A 30 9.52 -7.50 -6.11
CA GLN A 30 10.71 -6.86 -6.65
C GLN A 30 11.62 -6.25 -5.56
N GLY A 31 11.32 -6.46 -4.27
CA GLY A 31 12.11 -5.96 -3.15
C GLY A 31 11.85 -4.50 -2.79
N MET A 32 10.83 -3.85 -3.37
CA MET A 32 10.47 -2.48 -3.01
C MET A 32 9.64 -2.42 -1.73
N ARG A 33 9.89 -1.42 -0.90
CA ARG A 33 9.04 -1.09 0.24
C ARG A 33 7.84 -0.30 -0.26
N ALA A 34 6.77 -1.02 -0.59
CA ALA A 34 5.52 -0.46 -1.06
C ALA A 34 4.40 -0.59 0.00
N ILE A 35 3.54 0.44 0.04
CA ILE A 35 2.31 0.49 0.82
C ILE A 35 1.14 0.86 -0.09
N VAL A 36 -0.04 0.30 0.21
CA VAL A 36 -1.32 0.72 -0.39
C VAL A 36 -2.17 1.40 0.69
N ILE A 37 -2.85 2.47 0.30
CA ILE A 37 -3.77 3.22 1.16
C ILE A 37 -5.14 3.19 0.51
N GLU A 38 -6.16 2.87 1.29
CA GLU A 38 -7.56 2.83 0.87
C GLU A 38 -8.37 3.83 1.67
N ALA A 39 -9.32 4.49 1.02
CA ALA A 39 -10.25 5.41 1.68
C ALA A 39 -11.39 4.66 2.38
N GLY A 40 -11.76 3.48 1.86
CA GLY A 40 -12.69 2.56 2.51
C GLY A 40 -12.17 2.01 3.84
N SER A 41 -13.08 1.47 4.64
CA SER A 41 -12.74 0.81 5.92
C SER A 41 -12.08 -0.56 5.74
N ASP A 42 -12.11 -1.12 4.53
CA ASP A 42 -11.51 -2.40 4.17
C ASP A 42 -10.97 -2.36 2.72
N VAL A 43 -10.21 -3.38 2.34
CA VAL A 43 -9.66 -3.57 0.99
C VAL A 43 -10.71 -4.12 0.01
N GLY A 44 -10.42 -4.11 -1.29
CA GLY A 44 -11.27 -4.68 -2.35
C GLY A 44 -11.84 -3.62 -3.30
N GLY A 45 -12.02 -2.39 -2.83
CA GLY A 45 -12.60 -1.31 -3.62
C GLY A 45 -14.07 -1.62 -3.93
N THR A 46 -14.45 -1.68 -5.21
CA THR A 46 -15.80 -2.10 -5.63
C THR A 46 -16.04 -3.61 -5.54
N TRP A 47 -15.03 -4.41 -5.22
CA TRP A 47 -15.04 -5.88 -5.25
C TRP A 47 -14.94 -6.47 -3.86
#